data_AF-A0A1W9X1N9-F1
#
_entry.id   AF-A0A1W9X1N9-F1
#
_cell.length_a   1.000
_cell.length_b   1.000
_cell.length_c   1.000
_cell.angle_alpha   90.00
_cell.angle_beta   90.00
_cell.angle_gamma   90.00
#
_symmetry.space_group_name_H-M   'P 1'
#
loop_
_entity.id
_entity.type
_entity.pdbx_description
1 polymer ?
#
loop_
_entity_poly.entity_id
_entity_poly.type
_entity_poly.pdbx_seq_one_letter_code
_entity_poly.pdbx_strand_id
1 'polypeptide(L)'
;MISVPKPIYLGADSTQLADMDGDGQTDLLDLFDTDVRFYKIRQGSGLKWESGGLLPNAAFNFRNPDTWLIDLSNDKLADVMRTESSDAFVWLNLRDGRWSGAFLPLLPNANLQLDQPHVRLADMNGDRLQDMVWLQDEICTYYPGKGFGEFGSAVAMSDPPFGITDESRLLMADVNGDGRSDVLHVTGQVKVWLNLGLDPLDHSKGRFANPFTVSDPYTDSARERWEIG
;
A
#
# COMPACT_ATOMS: atom_id res chain seq x y z
N MET A 1 30.68 13.00 -26.08
CA MET A 1 30.84 12.81 -24.61
C MET A 1 30.09 11.55 -24.24
N ILE A 2 30.76 10.55 -23.67
CA ILE A 2 30.10 9.37 -23.13
C ILE A 2 29.49 9.81 -21.80
N SER A 3 28.16 9.88 -21.70
CA SER A 3 27.51 10.18 -20.43
C SER A 3 27.78 9.01 -19.48
N VAL A 4 28.46 9.27 -18.38
CA VAL A 4 28.53 8.32 -17.27
C VAL A 4 27.10 8.10 -16.78
N PRO A 5 26.63 6.84 -16.62
CA PRO A 5 25.30 6.60 -16.06
C PRO A 5 25.20 7.29 -14.70
N LYS A 6 24.17 8.12 -14.52
CA LYS A 6 23.91 8.76 -13.23
C LYS A 6 23.51 7.65 -12.23
N PRO A 7 24.16 7.57 -11.05
CA PRO A 7 23.72 6.63 -10.02
C PRO A 7 22.29 6.95 -9.57
N ILE A 8 21.49 5.91 -9.38
CA ILE A 8 20.14 5.98 -8.82
C ILE A 8 20.26 5.81 -7.30
N TYR A 9 19.62 6.70 -6.55
CA TYR A 9 19.61 6.66 -5.09
C TYR A 9 18.19 6.38 -4.60
N LEU A 10 18.02 5.44 -3.68
CA LEU A 10 16.71 5.11 -3.09
C LEU A 10 16.06 6.31 -2.38
N GLY A 11 16.86 7.24 -1.86
CA GLY A 11 16.37 8.48 -1.25
C GLY A 11 16.16 9.63 -2.24
N ALA A 12 16.31 9.41 -3.55
CA ALA A 12 16.02 10.44 -4.54
C ALA A 12 14.53 10.52 -4.79
N ASP A 13 14.04 11.75 -4.94
CA ASP A 13 12.65 12.07 -5.23
C ASP A 13 12.15 11.57 -6.60
N SER A 14 13.04 11.05 -7.45
CA SER A 14 12.73 10.39 -8.71
C SER A 14 12.68 8.87 -8.59
N THR A 15 12.88 8.30 -7.40
CA THR A 15 13.02 6.86 -7.21
C THR A 15 11.83 6.31 -6.45
N GLN A 16 11.31 5.17 -6.90
CA GLN A 16 10.27 4.43 -6.18
C GLN A 16 10.50 2.92 -6.33
N LEU A 17 9.77 2.13 -5.55
CA LEU A 17 9.77 0.68 -5.61
C LEU A 17 8.34 0.19 -5.93
N ALA A 18 8.21 -0.69 -6.91
CA ALA A 18 6.95 -1.31 -7.31
C ALA A 18 7.22 -2.53 -8.20
N ASP A 19 6.28 -3.47 -8.30
CA ASP A 19 6.36 -4.58 -9.28
C ASP A 19 5.80 -4.10 -10.63
N MET A 20 6.67 -3.80 -11.59
CA MET A 20 6.28 -3.17 -12.86
C MET A 20 6.02 -4.18 -13.98
N ASP A 21 6.45 -5.43 -13.82
CA ASP A 21 6.26 -6.49 -14.80
C ASP A 21 5.42 -7.69 -14.32
N GLY A 22 5.00 -7.65 -13.05
CA GLY A 22 4.04 -8.57 -12.44
C GLY A 22 4.64 -9.93 -12.13
N ASP A 23 5.97 -10.00 -11.97
CA ASP A 23 6.67 -11.24 -11.64
C ASP A 23 6.66 -11.56 -10.13
N GLY A 24 6.08 -10.68 -9.31
CA GLY A 24 5.99 -10.78 -7.86
C GLY A 24 7.23 -10.29 -7.13
N GLN A 25 8.22 -9.74 -7.83
CA GLN A 25 9.41 -9.14 -7.25
C GLN A 25 9.36 -7.62 -7.34
N THR A 26 9.91 -6.95 -6.33
CA THR A 26 9.99 -5.50 -6.32
C THR A 26 11.04 -5.00 -7.31
N ASP A 27 10.64 -4.13 -8.23
CA ASP A 27 11.53 -3.41 -9.12
C ASP A 27 11.95 -2.06 -8.54
N LEU A 28 13.10 -1.57 -9.01
CA LEU A 28 13.58 -0.21 -8.77
C LEU A 28 13.17 0.68 -9.94
N LEU A 29 12.47 1.77 -9.65
CA LEU A 29 12.00 2.72 -10.66
C LEU A 29 12.79 4.03 -10.55
N ASP A 30 13.11 4.63 -11.69
CA ASP A 30 13.70 5.98 -11.81
C ASP A 30 12.89 6.79 -12.83
N LEU A 31 12.21 7.83 -12.37
CA LEU A 31 11.50 8.80 -13.19
C LEU A 31 12.50 9.82 -13.74
N PHE A 32 12.63 9.86 -15.06
CA PHE A 32 13.51 10.79 -15.76
C PHE A 32 12.71 11.56 -16.81
N ASP A 33 12.62 12.89 -16.62
CA ASP A 33 11.72 13.76 -17.38
C ASP A 33 10.25 13.29 -17.21
N THR A 34 9.69 12.66 -18.22
CA THR A 34 8.36 12.03 -18.17
C THR A 34 8.43 10.51 -18.33
N ASP A 35 9.61 9.91 -18.45
CA ASP A 35 9.73 8.47 -18.66
C ASP A 35 10.07 7.75 -17.36
N VAL A 36 9.49 6.58 -17.15
CA VAL A 36 9.85 5.67 -16.06
C VAL A 36 10.78 4.61 -16.60
N ARG A 37 12.01 4.56 -16.10
CA ARG A 37 12.89 3.39 -16.24
C ARG A 37 12.68 2.49 -15.05
N PHE A 38 12.63 1.18 -15.27
CA PHE A 38 12.62 0.23 -14.16
C PHE A 38 13.73 -0.81 -14.31
N TYR A 39 14.18 -1.31 -13.18
CA TYR A 39 15.28 -2.25 -13.04
C TYR A 39 14.85 -3.40 -12.16
N LYS A 40 15.28 -4.61 -12.52
CA LYS A 40 14.86 -5.84 -11.87
C LYS A 40 16.04 -6.48 -11.17
N ILE A 41 15.78 -7.13 -10.04
CA ILE A 41 16.79 -7.97 -9.39
C ILE A 41 16.82 -9.32 -10.11
N ARG A 42 17.99 -9.73 -10.58
CA ARG A 42 18.23 -11.08 -11.10
C ARG A 42 19.26 -11.80 -10.26
N GLN A 43 18.94 -13.05 -9.92
CA GLN A 43 19.83 -13.97 -9.24
C GLN A 43 20.55 -14.83 -10.29
N GLY A 44 21.73 -14.36 -10.72
CA GLY A 44 22.64 -15.12 -11.58
C GLY A 44 23.83 -15.64 -10.77
N SER A 45 25.06 -15.37 -11.22
CA SER A 45 26.30 -15.56 -10.43
C SER A 45 26.45 -14.58 -9.25
N GLY A 46 25.36 -13.90 -8.86
CA GLY A 46 25.26 -12.87 -7.84
C GLY A 46 23.95 -12.10 -8.02
N LEU A 47 23.58 -11.29 -7.03
CA LEU A 47 22.45 -10.34 -7.14
C LEU A 47 22.88 -9.14 -7.96
N LYS A 48 22.18 -8.89 -9.07
CA LYS A 48 22.44 -7.75 -9.95
C LYS A 48 21.14 -7.10 -10.37
N TRP A 49 21.19 -5.78 -10.53
CA TRP A 49 20.16 -5.01 -11.21
C TRP A 49 20.35 -5.11 -12.71
N GLU A 50 19.28 -5.43 -13.43
CA GLU A 50 19.22 -5.41 -14.89
C GLU A 50 18.11 -4.46 -15.34
N SER A 51 18.24 -3.85 -16.52
CA SER A 51 17.16 -3.02 -17.06
C SER A 51 15.93 -3.89 -17.31
N GLY A 52 14.80 -3.51 -16.71
CA GLY A 52 13.50 -4.12 -16.92
C GLY A 52 12.78 -3.54 -18.13
N GLY A 53 13.00 -2.25 -18.42
CA GLY A 53 12.45 -1.57 -19.59
C GLY A 53 12.27 -0.07 -19.35
N LEU A 54 11.50 0.54 -20.26
CA LEU A 54 11.12 1.95 -20.25
C LEU A 54 9.61 2.04 -20.47
N LEU A 55 8.91 2.79 -19.62
CA LEU A 55 7.53 3.22 -19.84
C LEU A 55 7.56 4.72 -20.13
N PRO A 56 7.41 5.15 -21.40
CA PRO A 56 7.56 6.54 -21.76
C PRO A 56 6.28 7.35 -21.49
N ASN A 57 6.43 8.67 -21.42
CA ASN A 57 5.33 9.63 -21.31
C ASN A 57 4.37 9.38 -20.11
N ALA A 58 4.92 9.04 -18.95
CA ALA A 58 4.18 9.01 -17.70
C ALA A 58 3.53 10.38 -17.43
N ALA A 59 2.22 10.37 -17.20
CA ALA A 59 1.42 11.56 -16.92
C ALA A 59 1.43 11.95 -15.43
N PHE A 60 2.37 11.41 -14.66
CA PHE A 60 2.42 11.48 -13.20
C PHE A 60 3.86 11.70 -12.70
N ASN A 61 4.01 11.99 -11.42
CA ASN A 61 5.29 12.30 -10.80
C ASN A 61 5.38 11.65 -9.41
N PHE A 62 6.47 10.93 -9.12
CA PHE A 62 6.69 10.28 -7.83
C PHE A 62 6.78 11.24 -6.64
N ARG A 63 7.04 12.52 -6.89
CA ARG A 63 7.04 13.57 -5.86
C ARG A 63 5.66 14.01 -5.44
N ASN A 64 4.65 13.72 -6.25
CA ASN A 64 3.31 14.15 -5.96
C ASN A 64 2.74 13.23 -4.88
N PRO A 65 2.50 13.71 -3.63
CA PRO A 65 1.97 12.87 -2.55
C PRO A 65 0.60 12.28 -2.89
N ASP A 66 -0.12 12.89 -3.82
CA ASP A 66 -1.40 12.38 -4.33
C ASP A 66 -1.27 11.22 -5.32
N THR A 67 -0.05 10.84 -5.74
CA THR A 67 0.18 9.81 -6.77
C THR A 67 0.76 8.55 -6.16
N TRP A 68 0.03 7.44 -6.26
CA TRP A 68 0.45 6.15 -5.70
C TRP A 68 0.54 5.09 -6.80
N LEU A 69 1.52 4.18 -6.68
CA LEU A 69 1.68 3.00 -7.53
C LEU A 69 1.00 1.81 -6.85
N ILE A 70 -0.05 1.28 -7.46
CA ILE A 70 -0.97 0.31 -6.85
C ILE A 70 -1.48 -0.62 -7.96
N ASP A 71 -1.59 -1.93 -7.70
CA ASP A 71 -2.32 -2.82 -8.62
C ASP A 71 -3.83 -2.57 -8.47
N LEU A 72 -4.41 -1.84 -9.41
CA LEU A 72 -5.83 -1.48 -9.39
C LEU A 72 -6.65 -2.45 -10.23
N SER A 73 -6.04 -3.13 -11.21
CA SER A 73 -6.73 -4.05 -12.11
C SER A 73 -6.67 -5.52 -11.66
N ASN A 74 -5.92 -5.82 -10.61
CA ASN A 74 -5.63 -7.16 -10.10
C ASN A 74 -4.92 -8.05 -11.13
N ASP A 75 -4.07 -7.43 -11.96
CA ASP A 75 -3.28 -8.13 -12.97
C ASP A 75 -1.81 -8.31 -12.55
N LYS A 76 -1.50 -7.91 -11.31
CA LYS A 76 -0.18 -7.91 -10.65
C LYS A 76 0.78 -6.85 -11.16
N LEU A 77 0.37 -6.00 -12.10
CA LEU A 77 1.16 -4.86 -12.50
C LEU A 77 0.83 -3.69 -11.59
N ALA A 78 1.85 -2.93 -11.19
CA ALA A 78 1.60 -1.63 -10.58
C ALA A 78 0.99 -0.67 -11.60
N ASP A 79 -0.26 -0.27 -11.35
CA ASP A 79 -0.97 0.82 -11.99
C ASP A 79 -0.71 2.13 -11.24
N VAL A 80 -1.27 3.24 -11.72
CA VAL A 80 -1.15 4.55 -11.07
C VAL A 80 -2.53 5.06 -10.71
N MET A 81 -2.70 5.46 -9.45
CA MET A 81 -3.82 6.29 -9.00
C MET A 81 -3.31 7.66 -8.60
N ARG A 82 -4.02 8.72 -9.01
CA ARG A 82 -3.84 10.07 -8.48
C ARG A 82 -5.15 10.66 -8.02
N THR A 83 -5.19 11.29 -6.85
CA THR A 83 -6.33 12.10 -6.43
C THR A 83 -6.04 13.59 -6.60
N GLU A 84 -7.01 14.39 -7.02
CA GLU A 84 -6.83 15.83 -7.15
C GLU A 84 -8.18 16.53 -7.04
N SER A 85 -8.34 17.44 -6.08
CA SER A 85 -9.53 18.31 -5.97
C SER A 85 -10.88 17.56 -6.00
N SER A 86 -10.96 16.37 -5.38
CA SER A 86 -12.12 15.45 -5.39
C SER A 86 -12.22 14.47 -6.56
N ASP A 87 -11.38 14.61 -7.58
CA ASP A 87 -11.31 13.67 -8.69
C ASP A 87 -10.26 12.58 -8.41
N ALA A 88 -10.46 11.41 -9.01
CA ALA A 88 -9.43 10.39 -9.14
C ALA A 88 -9.06 10.23 -10.61
N PHE A 89 -7.78 9.97 -10.88
CA PHE A 89 -7.23 9.67 -12.17
C PHE A 89 -6.52 8.32 -12.08
N VAL A 90 -6.79 7.44 -13.04
CA VAL A 90 -6.15 6.12 -13.11
C VAL A 90 -5.48 5.93 -14.47
N TRP A 91 -4.27 5.38 -14.43
CA TRP A 91 -3.55 4.88 -15.59
C TRP A 91 -3.14 3.44 -15.33
N LEU A 92 -3.56 2.53 -16.21
CA LEU A 92 -3.16 1.13 -16.11
C LEU A 92 -1.81 0.91 -16.77
N ASN A 93 -0.99 0.07 -16.17
CA ASN A 93 0.19 -0.47 -16.82
C ASN A 93 -0.27 -1.56 -17.80
N LEU A 94 -0.18 -1.27 -19.10
CA LEU A 94 -0.64 -2.19 -20.14
C LEU A 94 0.41 -3.25 -20.53
N ARG A 95 1.47 -3.39 -19.71
CA ARG A 95 2.68 -4.14 -20.04
C ARG A 95 3.41 -3.55 -21.26
N ASP A 96 4.57 -4.13 -21.59
CA ASP A 96 5.34 -3.84 -22.80
C ASP A 96 5.74 -2.36 -22.95
N GLY A 97 5.96 -1.68 -21.83
CA GLY A 97 6.40 -0.29 -21.83
C GLY A 97 5.29 0.71 -22.17
N ARG A 98 4.02 0.45 -21.80
CA ARG A 98 2.89 1.35 -22.11
C ARG A 98 1.96 1.58 -20.94
N TRP A 99 1.46 2.80 -20.86
CA TRP A 99 0.33 3.18 -20.01
C TRP A 99 -0.97 3.22 -20.81
N SER A 100 -2.11 3.00 -20.15
CA SER A 100 -3.42 3.35 -20.71
C SER A 100 -3.57 4.87 -20.83
N GLY A 101 -4.62 5.30 -21.52
CA GLY A 101 -5.13 6.67 -21.31
C GLY A 101 -5.65 6.83 -19.88
N ALA A 102 -5.60 8.06 -19.36
CA ALA A 102 -6.22 8.39 -18.08
C ALA A 102 -7.73 8.14 -18.15
N PHE A 103 -8.30 7.54 -17.12
CA PHE A 103 -9.74 7.55 -16.88
C PHE A 103 -10.03 7.96 -15.45
N LEU A 104 -11.25 8.46 -15.23
CA LEU A 104 -11.63 9.15 -14.00
C LEU A 104 -12.72 8.37 -13.28
N PRO A 105 -12.38 7.41 -12.40
CA PRO A 105 -13.37 6.75 -11.58
C PRO A 105 -13.93 7.73 -10.54
N LEU A 106 -15.14 7.45 -10.06
CA LEU A 106 -15.75 8.24 -8.99
C LEU A 106 -15.17 7.80 -7.64
N LEU A 107 -14.65 8.77 -6.88
CA LEU A 107 -14.35 8.54 -5.47
C LEU A 107 -15.65 8.32 -4.69
N PRO A 108 -15.68 7.37 -3.74
CA PRO A 108 -16.88 7.13 -2.93
C PRO A 108 -17.13 8.25 -1.92
N ASN A 109 -16.10 9.07 -1.64
CA ASN A 109 -16.14 10.23 -0.77
C ASN A 109 -15.05 11.22 -1.19
N ALA A 110 -15.41 12.49 -1.39
CA ALA A 110 -14.49 13.54 -1.85
C ALA A 110 -13.31 13.80 -0.90
N ASN A 111 -13.47 13.51 0.39
CA ASN A 111 -12.42 13.70 1.40
C ASN A 111 -11.37 12.58 1.40
N LEU A 112 -11.55 11.51 0.62
CA LEU A 112 -10.58 10.42 0.48
C LEU A 112 -9.52 10.77 -0.56
N GLN A 113 -8.71 11.79 -0.26
CA GLN A 113 -7.54 12.16 -1.07
C GLN A 113 -6.31 11.42 -0.55
N LEU A 114 -5.45 10.95 -1.45
CA LEU A 114 -4.27 10.12 -1.14
C LEU A 114 -3.18 10.88 -0.35
N ASP A 115 -3.15 12.21 -0.44
CA ASP A 115 -2.24 13.04 0.38
C ASP A 115 -2.67 13.15 1.86
N GLN A 116 -3.88 12.72 2.20
CA GLN A 116 -4.40 12.90 3.55
C GLN A 116 -3.80 11.87 4.53
N PRO A 117 -3.34 12.30 5.71
CA PRO A 117 -2.67 11.43 6.67
C PRO A 117 -3.58 10.39 7.32
N HIS A 118 -4.89 10.41 7.05
CA HIS A 118 -5.85 9.40 7.52
C HIS A 118 -6.33 8.46 6.41
N VAL A 119 -5.94 8.70 5.15
CA VAL A 119 -6.28 7.83 4.03
C VAL A 119 -5.19 6.78 3.88
N ARG A 120 -5.58 5.52 3.75
CA ARG A 120 -4.71 4.37 3.54
C ARG A 120 -5.31 3.48 2.46
N LEU A 121 -4.48 2.59 1.93
CA LEU A 121 -4.94 1.46 1.13
C LEU A 121 -4.58 0.17 1.84
N ALA A 122 -5.53 -0.76 1.88
CA ALA A 122 -5.34 -2.08 2.47
C ALA A 122 -6.44 -3.03 1.96
N ASP A 123 -6.14 -4.33 1.85
CA ASP A 123 -7.15 -5.36 1.60
C ASP A 123 -7.89 -5.65 2.91
N MET A 124 -9.07 -5.06 3.13
CA MET A 124 -9.81 -5.17 4.39
C MET A 124 -10.83 -6.31 4.39
N ASN A 125 -11.24 -6.75 3.21
CA ASN A 125 -12.26 -7.79 3.03
C ASN A 125 -11.67 -9.16 2.60
N GLY A 126 -10.38 -9.22 2.27
CA GLY A 126 -9.64 -10.43 1.88
C GLY A 126 -9.80 -10.83 0.43
N ASP A 127 -10.24 -9.93 -0.45
CA ASP A 127 -10.47 -10.20 -1.88
C ASP A 127 -9.24 -9.92 -2.77
N ARG A 128 -8.14 -9.45 -2.16
CA ARG A 128 -6.86 -9.07 -2.79
C ARG A 128 -6.89 -7.81 -3.63
N LEU A 129 -7.98 -7.06 -3.61
CA LEU A 129 -8.02 -5.70 -4.12
C LEU A 129 -7.65 -4.73 -3.00
N GLN A 130 -7.08 -3.58 -3.38
CA GLN A 130 -6.85 -2.52 -2.42
C GLN A 130 -8.16 -1.79 -2.12
N ASP A 131 -8.57 -1.80 -0.86
CA ASP A 131 -9.67 -0.97 -0.37
C ASP A 131 -9.14 0.39 0.06
N MET A 132 -9.98 1.41 -0.06
CA MET A 132 -9.65 2.74 0.49
C MET A 132 -10.12 2.83 1.93
N VAL A 133 -9.23 3.19 2.84
CA VAL A 133 -9.47 3.17 4.28
C VAL A 133 -9.30 4.57 4.86
N TRP A 134 -10.32 5.04 5.57
CA TRP A 134 -10.21 6.15 6.50
C TRP A 134 -9.87 5.60 7.88
N LEU A 135 -8.68 5.93 8.39
CA LEU A 135 -8.15 5.42 9.65
C LEU A 135 -7.61 6.57 10.53
N GLN A 136 -8.17 6.72 11.72
CA GLN A 136 -7.78 7.68 12.76
C GLN A 136 -8.04 7.08 14.16
N ASP A 137 -7.70 7.80 15.22
CA ASP A 137 -8.16 7.45 16.57
C ASP A 137 -9.69 7.32 16.62
N GLU A 138 -10.18 6.21 17.14
CA GLU A 138 -11.59 5.84 17.28
C GLU A 138 -12.39 5.76 15.97
N ILE A 139 -11.72 5.81 14.80
CA ILE A 139 -12.37 5.78 13.49
C ILE A 139 -11.65 4.81 12.56
N CYS A 140 -12.38 3.82 12.06
CA CYS A 140 -11.97 3.06 10.89
C CYS A 140 -13.18 2.78 10.00
N THR A 141 -13.09 3.19 8.73
CA THR A 141 -14.11 2.93 7.70
C THR A 141 -13.39 2.61 6.40
N TYR A 142 -13.74 1.49 5.77
CA TYR A 142 -13.17 1.14 4.47
C TYR A 142 -14.23 1.16 3.37
N TYR A 143 -13.77 1.32 2.14
CA TYR A 143 -14.57 1.35 0.93
C TYR A 143 -14.03 0.23 0.02
N PRO A 144 -14.77 -0.87 -0.16
CA PRO A 144 -14.29 -2.04 -0.87
C PRO A 144 -13.82 -1.70 -2.29
N GLY A 145 -12.61 -2.08 -2.68
CA GLY A 145 -12.13 -1.96 -4.05
C GLY A 145 -12.99 -2.82 -4.99
N LYS A 146 -13.29 -2.30 -6.18
CA LYS A 146 -14.00 -3.03 -7.25
C LYS A 146 -13.11 -3.25 -8.48
N GLY A 147 -11.85 -2.87 -8.37
CA GLY A 147 -10.91 -2.78 -9.48
C GLY A 147 -11.03 -1.45 -10.23
N PHE A 148 -9.99 -1.13 -11.00
CA PHE A 148 -9.89 0.06 -11.85
C PHE A 148 -10.13 1.38 -11.09
N GLY A 149 -9.80 1.44 -9.80
CA GLY A 149 -10.01 2.62 -8.95
C GLY A 149 -11.48 2.92 -8.62
N GLU A 150 -12.41 2.00 -8.89
CA GLU A 150 -13.78 2.08 -8.41
C GLU A 150 -13.90 1.48 -7.01
N PHE A 151 -14.82 2.04 -6.20
CA PHE A 151 -15.02 1.62 -4.82
C PHE A 151 -16.49 1.36 -4.48
N GLY A 152 -16.71 0.55 -3.45
CA GLY A 152 -17.98 0.18 -2.85
C GLY A 152 -18.53 1.21 -1.88
N SER A 153 -19.68 0.87 -1.31
CA SER A 153 -20.25 1.62 -0.19
C SER A 153 -19.38 1.45 1.06
N ALA A 154 -19.36 2.49 1.89
CA ALA A 154 -18.61 2.50 3.15
C ALA A 154 -19.00 1.33 4.06
N VAL A 155 -18.01 0.70 4.67
CA VAL A 155 -18.15 -0.29 5.74
C VAL A 155 -17.43 0.26 6.97
N ALA A 156 -18.20 0.62 7.99
CA ALA A 156 -17.65 1.06 9.27
C ALA A 156 -17.16 -0.14 10.09
N MET A 157 -15.98 -0.02 10.69
CA MET A 157 -15.43 -1.03 11.58
C MET A 157 -15.80 -0.72 13.03
N SER A 158 -16.46 -1.65 13.72
CA SER A 158 -16.63 -1.56 15.17
C SER A 158 -15.31 -1.83 15.89
N ASP A 159 -15.23 -1.32 17.12
CA ASP A 159 -14.06 -1.44 17.99
C ASP A 159 -12.76 -0.96 17.32
N PRO A 160 -12.77 0.21 16.64
CA PRO A 160 -11.60 0.72 15.92
C PRO A 160 -10.43 1.01 16.89
N PRO A 161 -9.21 1.21 16.36
CA PRO A 161 -8.08 1.61 17.17
C PRO A 161 -8.39 2.82 18.04
N PHE A 162 -7.98 2.78 19.30
CA PHE A 162 -8.26 3.82 20.28
C PHE A 162 -7.02 4.13 21.12
N GLY A 163 -6.97 5.36 21.64
CA GLY A 163 -5.82 5.87 22.39
C GLY A 163 -4.58 6.00 21.52
N ILE A 164 -4.77 6.39 20.25
CA ILE A 164 -3.69 6.60 19.29
C ILE A 164 -3.05 7.97 19.53
N THR A 165 -1.78 7.97 19.91
CA THR A 165 -1.02 9.19 20.20
C THR A 165 -0.34 9.79 18.97
N ASP A 166 -0.07 8.96 17.95
CA ASP A 166 0.61 9.34 16.71
C ASP A 166 0.06 8.50 15.55
N GLU A 167 -0.86 9.07 14.76
CA GLU A 167 -1.49 8.37 13.63
C GLU A 167 -0.53 8.05 12.49
N SER A 168 0.64 8.71 12.42
CA SER A 168 1.69 8.36 11.46
C SER A 168 2.33 6.99 11.74
N ARG A 169 2.11 6.46 12.96
CA ARG A 169 2.54 5.13 13.40
C ARG A 169 1.47 4.06 13.23
N LEU A 170 0.31 4.40 12.67
CA LEU A 170 -0.68 3.42 12.26
C LEU A 170 -0.29 2.79 10.92
N LEU A 171 -0.10 1.48 10.94
CA LEU A 171 0.20 0.64 9.79
C LEU A 171 -0.93 -0.38 9.59
N MET A 172 -1.05 -0.89 8.37
CA MET A 172 -2.00 -1.93 8.02
C MET A 172 -1.27 -3.08 7.34
N ALA A 173 -1.51 -4.30 7.80
CA ALA A 173 -0.92 -5.52 7.25
C ALA A 173 -1.68 -6.74 7.77
N ASP A 174 -1.80 -7.80 6.97
CA ASP A 174 -2.26 -9.11 7.43
C ASP A 174 -1.15 -9.76 8.27
N VAL A 175 -1.30 -9.78 9.59
CA VAL A 175 -0.29 -10.35 10.50
C VAL A 175 -0.63 -11.74 11.00
N ASN A 176 -1.87 -12.18 10.81
CA ASN A 176 -2.34 -13.49 11.25
C ASN A 176 -2.47 -14.50 10.10
N GLY A 177 -2.31 -14.06 8.85
CA GLY A 177 -2.37 -14.87 7.63
C GLY A 177 -3.79 -15.21 7.17
N ASP A 178 -4.82 -14.47 7.60
CA ASP A 178 -6.21 -14.73 7.25
C ASP A 178 -6.67 -14.08 5.94
N GLY A 179 -5.78 -13.30 5.32
CA GLY A 179 -5.99 -12.59 4.06
C GLY A 179 -6.52 -11.17 4.23
N ARG A 180 -6.91 -10.74 5.44
CA ARG A 180 -7.39 -9.37 5.69
C ARG A 180 -6.33 -8.57 6.43
N SER A 181 -6.25 -7.30 6.09
CA SER A 181 -5.33 -6.38 6.75
C SER A 181 -5.81 -6.06 8.17
N ASP A 182 -4.92 -6.28 9.13
CA ASP A 182 -5.05 -5.88 10.52
C ASP A 182 -4.52 -4.45 10.71
N VAL A 183 -4.84 -3.81 11.85
CA VAL A 183 -4.27 -2.50 12.19
C VAL A 183 -3.20 -2.63 13.27
N LEU A 184 -2.08 -1.96 13.06
CA LEU A 184 -0.95 -1.92 13.98
C LEU A 184 -0.66 -0.48 14.39
N HIS A 185 -0.44 -0.23 15.68
CA HIS A 185 0.15 1.01 16.17
C HIS A 185 1.56 0.72 16.66
N VAL A 186 2.57 1.22 15.92
CA VAL A 186 3.99 0.89 16.12
C VAL A 186 4.71 2.03 16.84
N THR A 187 4.88 1.87 18.15
CA THR A 187 5.63 2.82 19.00
C THR A 187 6.80 2.09 19.66
N GLY A 188 7.11 2.37 20.94
CA GLY A 188 8.01 1.49 21.72
C GLY A 188 7.44 0.10 21.99
N GLN A 189 6.17 -0.13 21.66
CA GLN A 189 5.49 -1.43 21.61
C GLN A 189 4.62 -1.48 20.35
N VAL A 190 4.31 -2.69 19.87
CA VAL A 190 3.37 -2.89 18.76
C VAL A 190 2.03 -3.31 19.34
N LYS A 191 1.01 -2.47 19.20
CA LYS A 191 -0.37 -2.83 19.53
C LYS A 191 -1.10 -3.24 18.25
N VAL A 192 -1.80 -4.37 18.28
CA VAL A 192 -2.45 -4.98 17.12
C VAL A 192 -3.94 -5.11 17.36
N TRP A 193 -4.75 -4.72 16.37
CA TRP A 193 -6.18 -4.97 16.27
C TRP A 193 -6.43 -5.91 15.09
N LEU A 194 -6.83 -7.15 15.38
CA LEU A 194 -7.12 -8.12 14.32
C LEU A 194 -8.44 -7.79 13.63
N ASN A 195 -8.44 -7.77 12.32
CA ASN A 195 -9.63 -7.62 11.51
C ASN A 195 -10.42 -8.94 11.49
N LEU A 196 -11.60 -8.95 12.10
CA LEU A 196 -12.43 -10.15 12.16
C LEU A 196 -13.38 -10.29 10.95
N GLY A 197 -13.32 -9.36 10.00
CA GLY A 197 -14.22 -9.24 8.87
C GLY A 197 -15.57 -8.63 9.25
N LEU A 198 -16.59 -8.94 8.43
CA LEU A 198 -17.95 -8.50 8.67
C LEU A 198 -18.52 -9.06 9.98
N ASP A 199 -19.31 -8.23 10.68
CA ASP A 199 -20.00 -8.67 11.90
C ASP A 199 -21.08 -9.70 11.53
N PRO A 200 -21.02 -10.94 12.04
CA PRO A 200 -22.00 -11.99 11.73
C PRO A 200 -23.44 -11.65 12.15
N LEU A 201 -23.65 -10.63 12.99
CA LEU A 201 -24.98 -10.14 13.37
C LEU A 201 -25.46 -8.94 12.54
N ASP A 202 -24.53 -8.21 11.93
CA ASP A 202 -24.80 -7.03 11.10
C ASP A 202 -23.75 -6.92 9.98
N HIS A 203 -23.98 -7.62 8.86
CA HIS A 203 -23.07 -7.62 7.72
C HIS A 203 -22.89 -6.25 7.04
N SER A 204 -23.57 -5.18 7.49
CA SER A 204 -23.29 -3.81 7.04
C SER A 204 -22.05 -3.19 7.71
N LYS A 205 -21.48 -3.86 8.71
CA LYS A 205 -20.31 -3.40 9.47
C LYS A 205 -19.24 -4.48 9.51
N GLY A 206 -17.99 -4.04 9.61
CA GLY A 206 -16.90 -4.89 10.04
C GLY A 206 -16.62 -4.73 11.53
N ARG A 207 -15.72 -5.55 12.06
CA ARG A 207 -15.29 -5.43 13.46
C ARG A 207 -13.83 -5.79 13.63
N PHE A 208 -13.16 -5.10 14.55
CA PHE A 208 -11.87 -5.54 15.06
C PHE A 208 -12.02 -6.36 16.34
N ALA A 209 -11.00 -7.15 16.65
CA ALA A 209 -10.84 -7.74 17.97
C ALA A 209 -10.35 -6.69 18.99
N ASN A 210 -10.54 -6.98 20.28
CA ASN A 210 -9.84 -6.25 21.34
C ASN A 210 -8.33 -6.30 21.09
N PRO A 211 -7.60 -5.18 21.25
CA PRO A 211 -6.20 -5.14 20.92
C PRO A 211 -5.35 -5.97 21.87
N PHE A 212 -4.26 -6.50 21.35
CA PHE A 212 -3.19 -7.05 22.16
C PHE A 212 -1.86 -6.39 21.80
N THR A 213 -0.91 -6.46 22.73
CA THR A 213 0.44 -5.92 22.52
C THR A 213 1.38 -7.07 22.21
N VAL A 214 2.15 -6.90 21.13
CA VAL A 214 3.31 -7.74 20.81
C VAL A 214 4.54 -7.00 21.32
N SER A 215 5.32 -7.65 22.18
CA SER A 215 6.63 -7.17 22.60
C SER A 215 7.63 -7.31 21.45
N ASP A 216 8.68 -6.48 21.46
CA ASP A 216 9.78 -6.56 20.49
C ASP A 216 10.23 -8.02 20.26
N PRO A 217 10.57 -8.40 19.01
CA PRO A 217 11.21 -9.68 18.76
C PRO A 217 12.49 -9.73 19.60
N TYR A 218 12.53 -10.63 20.58
CA TYR A 218 13.69 -10.81 21.43
C TYR A 218 14.89 -11.19 20.56
N THR A 219 15.90 -10.32 20.48
CA THR A 219 17.24 -10.70 20.00
C THR A 219 18.11 -11.25 21.13
N ASP A 220 17.62 -11.19 22.36
CA ASP A 220 18.38 -11.62 23.53
C ASP A 220 18.03 -13.06 23.92
N SER A 221 18.93 -13.98 23.58
CA SER A 221 18.90 -15.39 23.97
C SER A 221 18.94 -15.61 25.50
N ALA A 222 19.03 -14.54 26.29
CA ALA A 222 19.13 -14.61 27.75
C ALA A 222 17.81 -14.84 28.50
N ARG A 223 16.63 -14.78 27.85
CA ARG A 223 15.32 -14.96 28.53
C ARG A 223 14.59 -16.27 28.28
N GLU A 224 15.24 -17.25 27.64
CA GLU A 224 14.66 -18.60 27.46
C GLU A 224 14.68 -19.50 28.72
N ARG A 225 15.07 -18.98 29.89
CA ARG A 225 14.92 -19.72 31.15
C ARG A 225 13.57 -19.43 31.79
N TRP A 226 12.55 -20.14 31.34
CA TRP A 226 11.39 -20.42 32.18
C TRP A 226 11.81 -21.45 33.23
N GLU A 227 11.92 -20.99 34.47
CA GLU A 227 11.87 -21.81 35.67
C GLU A 227 10.50 -22.50 35.71
N ILE A 228 10.50 -23.81 35.45
CA ILE A 228 9.47 -24.71 35.97
C ILE A 228 9.80 -24.95 37.45
N GLY A 229 9.10 -24.21 38.32
CA GLY A 229 8.87 -24.60 39.71
C GLY A 229 7.60 -25.43 39.82
#